data_AF-A0A0R3QJ78-F1
#
_entry.id   AF-A0A0R3QJ78-F1
#
_cell.length_a   1.000
_cell.length_b   1.000
_cell.length_c   1.000
_cell.angle_alpha   90.00
_cell.angle_beta   90.00
_cell.angle_gamma   90.00
#
_symmetry.space_group_name_H-M   'P 1'
#
loop_
_entity.id
_entity.type
_entity.pdbx_description
1 polymer ?
#
loop_
_entity_poly.entity_id
_entity_poly.type
_entity_poly.pdbx_seq_one_letter_code
_entity_poly.pdbx_strand_id
1 'polypeptide(L)'
;MMPEGIKQNKARVILQHLSEAWRCWKANIPWKVKHLIVLEKKLNYAIQIRKILRIQVPGLPTPVENMILRYVKAKADWWTNSAHYNRERVRRGATVDKTVCKKNLGRLTRLYLKAEQERQHNYLKDGPYISAEEAVAVYTTTVHWLESRRFSPIPFPPLSYKHDTKLLILALERLKEAYSVKNRLNQSQREELALIEQAYDNPHEALSRIKRHMLTQRAFKVIFILL
;
A
#
# COMPACT_ATOMS: atom_id res chain seq x y z
N MET A 1 -4.10 -26.71 26.56
CA MET A 1 -4.63 -27.95 27.16
C MET A 1 -6.11 -27.72 27.41
N MET A 2 -6.97 -28.59 26.89
CA MET A 2 -8.42 -28.43 27.06
C MET A 2 -8.84 -29.06 28.40
N PRO A 3 -9.72 -28.42 29.17
CA PRO A 3 -10.28 -29.04 30.37
C PRO A 3 -11.14 -30.26 30.01
N GLU A 4 -11.20 -31.22 30.93
CA GLU A 4 -12.01 -32.43 30.79
C GLU A 4 -13.49 -32.05 30.52
N GLY A 5 -14.09 -32.65 29.48
CA GLY A 5 -15.47 -32.38 29.05
C GLY A 5 -15.63 -31.57 27.75
N ILE A 6 -14.55 -31.02 27.17
CA ILE A 6 -14.63 -30.36 25.84
C ILE A 6 -14.60 -31.41 24.71
N LYS A 7 -15.74 -31.62 24.07
CA LYS A 7 -15.94 -32.54 22.93
C LYS A 7 -14.93 -32.31 21.79
N GLN A 8 -14.47 -33.40 21.16
CA GLN A 8 -13.58 -33.43 19.96
C GLN A 8 -14.04 -32.48 18.83
N ASN A 9 -15.35 -32.20 18.74
CA ASN A 9 -15.95 -31.32 17.73
C ASN A 9 -15.39 -29.89 17.70
N LYS A 10 -14.78 -29.39 18.80
CA LYS A 10 -14.20 -28.03 18.84
C LYS A 10 -12.81 -27.92 18.20
N ALA A 11 -12.09 -29.03 17.99
CA ALA A 11 -10.74 -29.01 17.41
C ALA A 11 -10.73 -28.45 15.98
N ARG A 12 -11.71 -28.86 15.15
CA ARG A 12 -11.85 -28.37 13.77
C ARG A 12 -12.08 -26.85 13.72
N VAL A 13 -12.91 -26.33 14.62
CA VAL A 13 -13.23 -24.90 14.71
C VAL A 13 -11.99 -24.08 15.09
N ILE A 14 -11.18 -24.58 16.04
CA ILE A 14 -9.93 -23.92 16.45
C ILE A 14 -8.92 -23.89 15.29
N LEU A 15 -8.81 -24.96 14.51
CA LEU A 15 -7.94 -24.99 13.32
C LEU A 15 -8.42 -24.03 12.22
N GLN A 16 -9.73 -23.82 12.09
CA GLN A 16 -10.28 -22.79 11.21
C GLN A 16 -9.88 -21.40 11.69
N HIS A 17 -10.01 -21.11 13.00
CA HIS A 17 -9.55 -19.85 13.59
C HIS A 17 -8.04 -19.63 13.40
N LEU A 18 -7.21 -20.67 13.55
CA LEU A 18 -5.77 -20.59 13.29
C LEU A 18 -5.47 -20.25 11.82
N SER A 19 -6.20 -20.87 10.90
CA SER A 19 -6.06 -20.63 9.47
C SER A 19 -6.48 -19.21 9.09
N GLU A 20 -7.55 -18.71 9.69
CA GLU A 20 -8.04 -17.35 9.48
C GLU A 20 -7.11 -16.31 10.10
N ALA A 21 -6.64 -16.52 11.33
CA ALA A 21 -5.64 -15.66 11.97
C ALA A 21 -4.36 -15.54 11.11
N TRP A 22 -3.93 -16.64 10.48
CA TRP A 22 -2.83 -16.60 9.52
C TRP A 22 -3.14 -15.78 8.25
N ARG A 23 -4.37 -15.83 7.74
CA ARG A 23 -4.80 -15.01 6.59
C ARG A 23 -4.86 -13.54 6.95
N CYS A 24 -5.45 -13.19 8.10
CA CYS A 24 -5.48 -11.83 8.65
C CYS A 24 -4.06 -11.28 8.81
N TRP A 25 -3.14 -12.05 9.38
CA TRP A 25 -1.74 -11.65 9.53
C TRP A 25 -1.08 -11.32 8.17
N LYS A 26 -1.29 -12.15 7.14
CA LYS A 26 -0.76 -11.91 5.78
C LYS A 26 -1.40 -10.70 5.06
N ALA A 27 -2.62 -10.33 5.44
CA ALA A 27 -3.35 -9.18 4.90
C ALA A 27 -3.14 -7.88 5.71
N ASN A 28 -2.40 -7.97 6.83
CA ASN A 28 -2.27 -6.89 7.81
C ASN A 28 -3.60 -6.41 8.40
N ILE A 29 -4.58 -7.30 8.49
CA ILE A 29 -5.89 -6.99 9.06
C ILE A 29 -5.86 -7.42 10.53
N PRO A 30 -6.31 -6.57 11.47
CA PRO A 30 -6.52 -6.99 12.85
C PRO A 30 -7.49 -8.17 12.90
N TRP A 31 -7.08 -9.29 13.50
CA TRP A 31 -7.94 -10.45 13.61
C TRP A 31 -9.03 -10.19 14.68
N LYS A 32 -10.23 -9.77 14.24
CA LYS A 32 -11.44 -9.58 15.07
C LYS A 32 -12.64 -10.30 14.47
N VAL A 33 -13.47 -10.91 15.32
CA VAL A 33 -14.91 -11.14 15.05
C VAL A 33 -15.66 -10.12 15.92
N LYS A 34 -16.65 -9.40 15.38
CA LYS A 34 -17.22 -8.15 15.94
C LYS A 34 -17.59 -8.20 17.43
N HIS A 35 -16.97 -7.38 18.30
CA HIS A 35 -17.52 -6.12 18.85
C HIS A 35 -16.49 -5.36 19.71
N LEU A 36 -16.60 -4.01 19.68
CA LEU A 36 -16.03 -2.97 20.54
C LEU A 36 -14.49 -2.81 20.70
N ILE A 37 -14.14 -1.55 20.97
CA ILE A 37 -12.83 -0.91 20.96
C ILE A 37 -12.44 -0.68 22.42
N VAL A 38 -11.22 -1.06 22.83
CA VAL A 38 -10.52 -0.41 23.93
C VAL A 38 -9.07 -0.19 23.52
N LEU A 39 -8.65 1.06 23.63
CA LEU A 39 -7.31 1.59 23.38
C LEU A 39 -6.39 1.21 24.53
N GLU A 40 -5.14 0.81 24.24
CA GLU A 40 -4.05 1.08 25.18
C GLU A 40 -2.66 1.14 24.52
N LYS A 41 -1.88 2.13 24.96
CA LYS A 41 -0.54 2.54 24.49
C LYS A 41 0.57 1.80 25.24
N LYS A 42 1.67 1.47 24.54
CA LYS A 42 3.11 1.76 24.87
C LYS A 42 4.11 0.63 24.50
N LEU A 43 5.16 1.06 23.79
CA LEU A 43 6.61 0.74 23.82
C LEU A 43 7.26 -0.50 23.13
N ASN A 44 7.99 -0.19 22.04
CA ASN A 44 9.21 -0.80 21.50
C ASN A 44 9.16 -2.20 20.85
N TYR A 45 9.49 -2.20 19.55
CA TYR A 45 9.94 -3.21 18.57
C TYR A 45 9.56 -4.71 18.72
N ALA A 46 9.42 -5.26 19.92
CA ALA A 46 8.78 -6.55 20.17
C ALA A 46 7.23 -6.50 20.05
N ILE A 47 6.67 -5.29 19.93
CA ILE A 47 5.21 -5.01 19.92
C ILE A 47 4.52 -5.29 18.58
N GLN A 48 5.25 -5.34 17.47
CA GLN A 48 4.61 -5.36 16.14
C GLN A 48 3.83 -6.65 15.84
N ILE A 49 4.17 -7.76 16.51
CA ILE A 49 3.36 -8.99 16.47
C ILE A 49 2.18 -8.93 17.46
N ARG A 50 2.31 -8.22 18.59
CA ARG A 50 1.23 -8.09 19.59
C ARG A 50 0.12 -7.13 19.15
N LYS A 51 0.43 -6.06 18.41
CA LYS A 51 -0.55 -5.01 18.05
C LYS A 51 -1.52 -5.43 16.93
N ILE A 52 -1.08 -6.31 16.02
CA ILE A 52 -1.94 -6.90 14.96
C ILE A 52 -2.86 -8.00 15.52
N LEU A 53 -2.52 -8.57 16.68
CA LEU A 53 -3.13 -9.81 17.19
C LEU A 53 -3.88 -9.65 18.52
N ARG A 54 -3.83 -8.49 19.19
CA ARG A 54 -4.54 -8.28 20.45
C ARG A 54 -5.82 -7.50 20.26
N ILE A 55 -6.89 -8.14 19.79
CA ILE A 55 -8.24 -7.74 20.20
C ILE A 55 -9.10 -9.01 20.31
N GLN A 56 -9.58 -9.28 21.53
CA GLN A 56 -10.33 -10.47 21.93
C GLN A 56 -11.36 -10.90 20.89
N VAL A 57 -11.34 -12.19 20.55
CA VAL A 57 -12.44 -12.83 19.82
C VAL A 57 -13.61 -13.00 20.80
N PRO A 58 -14.81 -12.44 20.51
CA PRO A 58 -15.97 -12.62 21.37
C PRO A 58 -16.27 -14.11 21.56
N GLY A 59 -16.21 -14.58 22.80
CA GLY A 59 -16.51 -15.96 23.16
C GLY A 59 -15.37 -16.98 22.97
N LEU A 60 -14.18 -16.60 22.51
CA LEU A 60 -13.04 -17.52 22.50
C LEU A 60 -12.29 -17.46 23.84
N PRO A 61 -12.02 -18.60 24.50
CA PRO A 61 -11.23 -18.60 25.72
C PRO A 61 -9.83 -18.02 25.49
N THR A 62 -9.40 -17.12 26.36
CA THR A 62 -8.07 -16.48 26.31
C THR A 62 -6.90 -17.46 26.18
N PRO A 63 -6.92 -18.66 26.80
CA PRO A 63 -5.86 -19.67 26.58
C PRO A 63 -5.78 -20.17 25.13
N VAL A 64 -6.93 -20.31 24.45
CA VAL A 64 -7.00 -20.74 23.04
C VAL A 64 -6.54 -19.62 22.12
N GLU A 65 -6.94 -18.38 22.41
CA GLU A 65 -6.45 -17.18 21.72
C GLU A 65 -4.92 -17.11 21.80
N ASN A 66 -4.34 -17.13 23.00
CA ASN A 66 -2.89 -17.06 23.19
C ASN A 66 -2.13 -18.20 22.51
N MET A 67 -2.71 -19.40 22.50
CA MET A 67 -2.16 -20.54 21.75
C MET A 67 -2.14 -20.22 20.25
N ILE A 68 -3.24 -19.75 19.66
CA ILE A 68 -3.32 -19.37 18.25
C ILE A 68 -2.29 -18.28 17.94
N LEU A 69 -2.20 -17.23 18.76
CA LEU A 69 -1.25 -16.13 18.56
C LEU A 69 0.21 -16.64 18.57
N ARG A 70 0.54 -17.56 19.47
CA ARG A 70 1.87 -18.18 19.54
C ARG A 70 2.22 -18.95 18.27
N TYR A 71 1.29 -19.75 17.75
CA TYR A 71 1.51 -20.52 16.51
C TYR A 71 1.58 -19.60 15.28
N VAL A 72 0.72 -18.58 15.19
CA VAL A 72 0.76 -17.59 14.12
C VAL A 72 2.09 -16.85 14.12
N LYS A 73 2.59 -16.44 15.31
CA LYS A 73 3.91 -15.83 15.45
C LYS A 73 5.02 -16.76 14.97
N ALA A 74 5.07 -18.00 15.46
CA ALA A 74 6.10 -18.96 15.06
C ALA A 74 6.11 -19.18 13.53
N LYS A 75 4.92 -19.28 12.92
CA LYS A 75 4.77 -19.41 11.47
C LYS A 75 5.19 -18.14 10.72
N ALA A 76 4.90 -16.97 11.26
CA ALA A 76 5.31 -15.68 10.72
C ALA A 76 6.85 -15.52 10.73
N ASP A 77 7.49 -15.88 11.83
CA ASP A 77 8.95 -15.83 11.97
C ASP A 77 9.61 -16.77 10.92
N TRP A 78 9.15 -18.02 10.82
CA TRP A 78 9.62 -18.96 9.79
C TRP A 78 9.41 -18.44 8.37
N TRP A 79 8.22 -17.89 8.08
CA TRP A 79 7.86 -17.41 6.75
C TRP A 79 8.73 -16.22 6.32
N THR A 80 9.04 -15.32 7.26
CA THR A 80 9.87 -14.12 7.06
C THR A 80 11.34 -14.51 6.89
N ASN A 81 11.88 -15.35 7.77
CA ASN A 81 13.25 -15.86 7.65
C ASN A 81 13.47 -16.58 6.31
N SER A 82 12.50 -17.40 5.90
CA SER A 82 12.53 -18.05 4.58
C SER A 82 12.50 -17.07 3.41
N ALA A 83 11.81 -15.93 3.54
CA ALA A 83 11.79 -14.90 2.50
C ALA A 83 13.18 -14.22 2.38
N HIS A 84 13.78 -13.83 3.50
CA HIS A 84 15.11 -13.23 3.52
C HIS A 84 16.20 -14.18 2.99
N TYR A 85 16.17 -15.44 3.41
CA TYR A 85 17.09 -16.47 2.90
C TYR A 85 17.02 -16.60 1.38
N ASN A 86 15.81 -16.72 0.82
CA ASN A 86 15.64 -16.83 -0.63
C ASN A 86 15.99 -15.52 -1.35
N ARG A 87 15.72 -14.36 -0.76
CA ARG A 87 16.12 -13.07 -1.35
C ARG A 87 17.63 -12.96 -1.47
N GLU A 88 18.37 -13.39 -0.45
CA GLU A 88 19.83 -13.36 -0.47
C GLU A 88 20.41 -14.34 -1.49
N ARG A 89 19.82 -15.54 -1.63
CA ARG A 89 20.19 -16.48 -2.71
C ARG A 89 20.01 -15.89 -4.11
N VAL A 90 18.86 -15.26 -4.35
CA VAL A 90 18.59 -14.57 -5.63
C VAL A 90 19.57 -13.42 -5.85
N ARG A 91 19.88 -12.64 -4.81
CA ARG A 91 20.83 -11.51 -4.88
C ARG A 91 22.25 -11.98 -5.24
N ARG A 92 22.68 -13.13 -4.73
CA ARG A 92 23.99 -13.73 -5.01
C ARG A 92 24.06 -14.45 -6.36
N GLY A 93 22.96 -14.53 -7.10
CA GLY A 93 22.91 -15.28 -8.37
C GLY A 93 23.01 -16.80 -8.19
N ALA A 94 22.67 -17.34 -7.01
CA ALA A 94 22.62 -18.77 -6.81
C ALA A 94 21.51 -19.40 -7.67
N THR A 95 21.59 -20.71 -7.91
CA THR A 95 20.53 -21.46 -8.60
C THR A 95 19.24 -21.42 -7.78
N VAL A 96 18.19 -20.81 -8.35
CA VAL A 96 16.87 -20.66 -7.71
C VAL A 96 15.78 -20.87 -8.76
N ASP A 97 14.80 -21.70 -8.44
CA ASP A 97 13.67 -21.95 -9.35
C ASP A 97 12.83 -20.71 -9.60
N LYS A 98 12.30 -20.59 -10.82
CA LYS A 98 11.38 -19.52 -11.22
C LYS A 98 10.17 -19.40 -10.27
N THR A 99 9.66 -20.53 -9.77
CA THR A 99 8.52 -20.55 -8.84
C THR A 99 8.89 -19.96 -7.48
N VAL A 100 10.11 -20.19 -7.01
CA VAL A 100 10.64 -19.60 -5.77
C VAL A 100 10.84 -18.10 -5.94
N CYS A 101 11.35 -17.64 -7.08
CA CYS A 101 11.47 -16.21 -7.38
C CYS A 101 10.12 -15.50 -7.34
N LYS A 102 9.10 -16.04 -8.03
CA LYS A 102 7.73 -15.48 -8.01
C LYS A 102 7.11 -15.48 -6.61
N LYS A 103 7.26 -16.58 -5.87
CA LYS A 103 6.78 -16.66 -4.48
C LYS A 103 7.48 -15.63 -3.60
N ASN A 104 8.80 -15.51 -3.71
CA ASN A 104 9.62 -14.60 -2.91
C ASN A 104 9.23 -13.14 -3.16
N LEU A 105 9.05 -12.73 -4.41
CA LEU A 105 8.54 -11.41 -4.78
C LEU A 105 7.22 -11.12 -4.05
N GLY A 106 6.24 -12.02 -4.16
CA GLY A 106 4.97 -11.88 -3.44
C GLY A 106 5.09 -11.87 -1.91
N ARG A 107 6.14 -12.48 -1.33
CA ARG A 107 6.41 -12.39 0.12
C ARG A 107 6.96 -11.01 0.49
N LEU A 108 7.95 -10.53 -0.24
CA LEU A 108 8.59 -9.23 0.00
C LEU A 108 7.62 -8.08 -0.20
N THR A 109 6.78 -8.13 -1.24
CA THR A 109 5.72 -7.13 -1.47
C THR A 109 4.76 -7.04 -0.28
N ARG A 110 4.38 -8.18 0.34
CA ARG A 110 3.56 -8.19 1.56
C ARG A 110 4.29 -7.62 2.77
N LEU A 111 5.57 -7.97 2.97
CA LEU A 111 6.36 -7.42 4.07
C LEU A 111 6.52 -5.90 3.93
N TYR A 112 6.80 -5.44 2.72
CA TYR A 112 6.91 -4.01 2.41
C TYR A 112 5.60 -3.27 2.73
N LEU A 113 4.46 -3.75 2.22
CA LEU A 113 3.16 -3.12 2.49
C LEU A 113 2.80 -3.12 3.97
N LYS A 114 3.15 -4.18 4.72
CA LYS A 114 2.96 -4.22 6.18
C LYS A 114 3.79 -3.15 6.90
N ALA A 115 5.06 -3.01 6.52
CA ALA A 115 5.94 -2.00 7.09
C ALA A 115 5.48 -0.57 6.72
N GLU A 116 5.03 -0.36 5.48
CA GLU A 116 4.55 0.94 5.00
C GLU A 116 3.26 1.37 5.69
N GLN A 117 2.32 0.45 5.92
CA GLN A 117 1.12 0.73 6.72
C GLN A 117 1.47 1.12 8.16
N GLU A 118 2.43 0.45 8.80
CA GLU A 118 2.90 0.85 10.13
C GLU A 118 3.57 2.23 10.10
N ARG A 119 4.40 2.50 9.10
CA ARG A 119 5.08 3.80 8.95
C ARG A 119 4.07 4.95 8.87
N GLN A 120 3.00 4.78 8.08
CA GLN A 120 1.92 5.75 7.97
C GLN A 120 1.11 5.87 9.27
N HIS A 121 0.83 4.75 9.94
CA HIS A 121 0.17 4.78 11.24
C HIS A 121 1.00 5.52 12.30
N ASN A 122 2.31 5.29 12.33
CA ASN A 122 3.22 5.98 13.25
C ASN A 122 3.30 7.47 12.94
N TYR A 123 3.33 7.88 11.67
CA TYR A 123 3.28 9.29 11.30
C TYR A 123 2.02 10.00 11.83
N LEU A 124 0.84 9.37 11.69
CA LEU A 124 -0.40 9.95 12.23
C LEU A 124 -0.44 9.96 13.76
N LYS A 125 0.24 9.00 14.40
CA LYS A 125 0.26 8.86 15.86
C LYS A 125 1.26 9.79 16.54
N ASP A 126 2.45 9.90 15.99
CA ASP A 126 3.58 10.63 16.56
C ASP A 126 3.62 12.08 16.05
N GLY A 127 2.94 12.35 14.92
CA GLY A 127 2.86 13.66 14.29
C GLY A 127 3.89 13.85 13.16
N PRO A 128 3.93 15.03 12.53
CA PRO A 128 4.94 15.36 11.54
C PRO A 128 6.35 15.27 12.13
N TYR A 129 7.27 14.61 11.41
CA TYR A 129 8.67 14.51 11.83
C TYR A 129 9.46 15.81 11.63
N ILE A 130 8.94 16.72 10.81
CA ILE A 130 9.52 18.06 10.62
C ILE A 130 8.99 18.99 11.69
N SER A 131 9.90 19.67 12.40
CA SER A 131 9.50 20.69 13.37
C SER A 131 8.98 21.94 12.65
N ALA A 132 8.16 22.73 13.36
CA ALA A 132 7.65 23.98 12.81
C ALA A 132 8.78 24.96 12.47
N GLU A 133 9.83 25.01 13.29
CA GLU A 133 10.99 25.88 13.07
C GLU A 133 11.76 25.49 11.81
N GLU A 134 12.05 24.19 11.62
CA GLU A 134 12.69 23.69 10.40
C GLU A 134 11.83 23.92 9.16
N ALA A 135 10.51 23.73 9.27
CA ALA A 135 9.59 23.98 8.16
C ALA A 135 9.59 25.45 7.74
N VAL A 136 9.60 26.38 8.72
CA VAL A 136 9.70 27.83 8.46
C VAL A 136 11.06 28.17 7.85
N ALA A 137 12.16 27.57 8.32
CA ALA A 137 13.49 27.79 7.76
C ALA A 137 13.58 27.33 6.29
N VAL A 138 13.06 26.14 5.97
CA VAL A 138 13.00 25.61 4.60
C VAL A 138 12.13 26.50 3.72
N TYR A 139 10.96 26.92 4.21
CA TYR A 139 10.05 27.81 3.49
C TYR A 139 10.72 29.17 3.18
N THR A 140 11.29 29.82 4.19
CA THR A 140 11.94 31.13 4.08
C THR A 140 13.13 31.08 3.12
N THR A 141 13.97 30.05 3.24
CA THR A 141 15.11 29.84 2.32
C THR A 141 14.62 29.67 0.88
N THR A 142 13.53 28.93 0.68
CA THR A 142 12.93 28.74 -0.65
C THR A 142 12.40 30.05 -1.22
N VAL A 143 11.71 30.87 -0.41
CA VAL A 143 11.20 32.18 -0.83
C VAL A 143 12.33 33.10 -1.26
N HIS A 144 13.37 33.27 -0.43
CA HIS A 144 14.52 34.10 -0.78
C HIS A 144 15.24 33.62 -2.04
N TRP A 145 15.37 32.30 -2.22
CA TRP A 145 15.93 31.75 -3.45
C TRP A 145 15.09 32.14 -4.67
N LEU A 146 13.76 31.96 -4.63
CA LEU A 146 12.87 32.30 -5.74
C LEU A 146 12.88 33.80 -6.06
N GLU A 147 12.92 34.66 -5.05
CA GLU A 147 13.05 36.11 -5.20
C GLU A 147 14.38 36.51 -5.86
N SER A 148 15.49 35.90 -5.40
CA SER A 148 16.82 36.15 -5.99
C SER A 148 16.89 35.77 -7.47
N ARG A 149 16.14 34.74 -7.88
CA ARG A 149 16.02 34.29 -9.27
C ARG A 149 14.96 35.04 -10.05
N ARG A 150 14.25 36.00 -9.43
CA ARG A 150 13.13 36.75 -10.01
C ARG A 150 12.10 35.82 -10.65
N PHE A 151 11.79 34.71 -9.97
CA PHE A 151 10.90 33.69 -10.48
C PHE A 151 9.46 34.20 -10.58
N SER A 152 8.84 34.02 -11.75
CA SER A 152 7.41 34.27 -11.93
C SER A 152 6.62 33.00 -11.61
N PRO A 153 5.65 33.03 -10.66
CA PRO A 153 4.80 31.88 -10.38
C PRO A 153 4.09 31.36 -11.64
N ILE A 154 3.97 30.03 -11.77
CA ILE A 154 3.31 29.39 -12.90
C ILE A 154 1.80 29.63 -12.80
N PRO A 155 1.17 30.30 -13.78
CA PRO A 155 -0.26 30.54 -13.73
C PRO A 155 -1.04 29.25 -14.02
N PHE A 156 -2.31 29.23 -13.59
CA PHE A 156 -3.24 28.19 -14.03
C PHE A 156 -3.38 28.24 -15.57
N PRO A 157 -3.49 27.09 -16.27
CA PRO A 157 -3.66 27.09 -17.72
C PRO A 157 -4.88 27.92 -18.13
N PRO A 158 -4.72 29.00 -18.91
CA PRO A 158 -5.84 29.85 -19.30
C PRO A 158 -6.82 29.08 -20.20
N LEU A 159 -8.05 29.58 -20.35
CA LEU A 159 -9.08 28.87 -21.14
C LEU A 159 -8.61 28.59 -22.58
N SER A 160 -7.97 29.58 -23.20
CA SER A 160 -7.34 29.48 -24.52
C SER A 160 -5.83 29.70 -24.38
N TYR A 161 -5.06 28.62 -24.33
CA TYR A 161 -3.59 28.67 -24.35
C TYR A 161 -3.06 28.16 -25.69
N LYS A 162 -2.14 28.92 -26.29
CA LYS A 162 -1.59 28.67 -27.63
C LYS A 162 -0.96 27.27 -27.78
N HIS A 163 -0.45 26.70 -26.70
CA HIS A 163 0.31 25.44 -26.73
C HIS A 163 -0.42 24.26 -26.08
N ASP A 164 -1.69 24.40 -25.69
CA ASP A 164 -2.46 23.34 -25.01
C ASP A 164 -2.51 22.05 -25.82
N THR A 165 -2.84 22.13 -27.11
CA THR A 165 -2.97 20.96 -27.98
C THR A 165 -1.63 20.25 -28.19
N LYS A 166 -0.53 21.02 -28.32
CA LYS A 166 0.82 20.45 -28.45
C LYS A 166 1.23 19.69 -27.20
N LEU A 167 0.97 20.25 -26.01
CA LEU A 167 1.26 19.58 -24.74
C LEU A 167 0.40 18.33 -24.55
N LEU A 168 -0.88 18.38 -24.95
CA LEU A 168 -1.76 17.22 -24.91
C LEU A 168 -1.22 16.10 -25.82
N ILE A 169 -0.86 16.40 -27.07
CA ILE A 169 -0.33 15.40 -28.01
C ILE A 169 0.92 14.74 -27.44
N LEU A 170 1.88 15.52 -26.93
CA LEU A 170 3.09 14.98 -26.29
C LEU A 170 2.75 14.06 -25.10
N ALA A 171 1.76 14.41 -24.29
CA ALA A 171 1.32 13.57 -23.18
C ALA A 171 0.67 12.26 -23.67
N LEU A 172 -0.20 12.33 -24.68
CA LEU A 172 -0.88 11.17 -25.24
C LEU A 172 0.09 10.21 -25.95
N GLU A 173 1.12 10.73 -26.63
CA GLU A 173 2.21 9.93 -27.20
C GLU A 173 2.93 9.13 -26.12
N ARG A 174 3.30 9.78 -25.01
CA ARG A 174 3.98 9.11 -23.88
C ARG A 174 3.11 8.03 -23.24
N LEU A 175 1.80 8.24 -23.15
CA LEU A 175 0.86 7.22 -22.64
C LEU A 175 0.73 6.03 -23.61
N LYS A 176 0.71 6.30 -24.93
CA LYS A 176 0.61 5.25 -25.95
C LYS A 176 1.88 4.39 -26.05
N GLU A 177 3.06 4.98 -25.87
CA GLU A 177 4.36 4.29 -25.89
C GLU A 177 4.41 3.11 -24.90
N ALA A 178 3.77 3.23 -23.72
CA ALA A 178 3.75 2.20 -22.67
C ALA A 178 3.08 0.87 -23.09
N TYR A 179 2.31 0.89 -24.19
CA TYR A 179 1.55 -0.26 -24.69
C TYR A 179 2.09 -0.83 -26.00
N SER A 180 3.04 -0.16 -26.67
CA SER A 180 3.54 -0.55 -27.99
C SER A 180 4.18 -1.95 -28.03
N VAL A 181 4.82 -2.39 -26.94
CA VAL A 181 5.52 -3.70 -26.86
C VAL A 181 4.61 -4.83 -26.36
N LYS A 182 3.45 -4.51 -25.77
CA LYS A 182 2.61 -5.52 -25.11
C LYS A 182 1.69 -6.22 -26.11
N ASN A 183 1.89 -7.52 -26.28
CA ASN A 183 1.06 -8.34 -27.18
C ASN A 183 -0.34 -8.66 -26.60
N ARG A 184 -0.50 -8.68 -25.27
CA ARG A 184 -1.79 -8.97 -24.60
C ARG A 184 -2.18 -7.82 -23.68
N LEU A 185 -3.35 -7.24 -23.94
CA LEU A 185 -3.91 -6.13 -23.18
C LEU A 185 -5.06 -6.61 -22.28
N ASN A 186 -5.06 -6.12 -21.04
CA ASN A 186 -6.16 -6.31 -20.11
C ASN A 186 -7.30 -5.29 -20.37
N GLN A 187 -8.42 -5.43 -19.65
CA GLN A 187 -9.57 -4.55 -19.82
C GLN A 187 -9.26 -3.06 -19.54
N SER A 188 -8.59 -2.77 -18.41
CA SER A 188 -8.22 -1.40 -18.05
C SER A 188 -7.30 -0.72 -19.08
N GLN A 189 -6.42 -1.49 -19.73
CA GLN A 189 -5.51 -0.99 -20.76
C GLN A 189 -6.24 -0.70 -22.07
N ARG A 190 -7.27 -1.50 -22.40
CA ARG A 190 -8.13 -1.21 -23.55
C ARG A 190 -8.97 0.04 -23.31
N GLU A 191 -9.52 0.19 -22.11
CA GLU A 191 -10.23 1.41 -21.70
C GLU A 191 -9.32 2.64 -21.76
N GLU A 192 -8.06 2.52 -21.32
CA GLU A 192 -7.08 3.61 -21.42
C GLU A 192 -6.77 3.98 -22.87
N LEU A 193 -6.54 2.99 -23.75
CA LEU A 193 -6.31 3.27 -25.18
C LEU A 193 -7.54 3.91 -25.84
N ALA A 194 -8.75 3.46 -25.52
CA ALA A 194 -9.98 4.09 -26.02
C ALA A 194 -10.11 5.54 -25.57
N LEU A 195 -9.74 5.85 -24.32
CA LEU A 195 -9.72 7.24 -23.81
C LEU A 195 -8.64 8.10 -24.48
N ILE A 196 -7.50 7.50 -24.84
CA ILE A 196 -6.42 8.17 -25.57
C ILE A 196 -6.89 8.49 -26.99
N GLU A 197 -7.48 7.52 -27.69
CA GLU A 197 -8.02 7.71 -29.05
C GLU A 197 -9.13 8.78 -29.06
N GLN A 198 -10.07 8.72 -28.12
CA GLN A 198 -11.10 9.76 -27.95
C GLN A 198 -10.49 11.16 -27.73
N ALA A 199 -9.36 11.25 -27.02
CA ALA A 199 -8.67 12.51 -26.78
C ALA A 199 -7.92 13.04 -28.01
N TYR A 200 -7.49 12.15 -28.93
CA TYR A 200 -6.96 12.56 -30.23
C TYR A 200 -8.06 13.07 -31.16
N ASP A 201 -9.21 12.42 -31.17
CA ASP A 201 -10.35 12.81 -32.02
C ASP A 201 -10.94 14.16 -31.58
N ASN A 202 -11.11 14.36 -30.27
CA ASN A 202 -11.73 15.57 -29.69
C ASN A 202 -10.83 16.24 -28.62
N PRO A 203 -9.72 16.88 -29.01
CA PRO A 203 -8.75 17.43 -28.06
C PRO A 203 -9.29 18.58 -27.19
N HIS A 204 -10.21 19.39 -27.73
CA HIS A 204 -10.80 20.51 -26.97
C HIS A 204 -11.70 20.04 -25.82
N GLU A 205 -12.48 18.98 -26.04
CA GLU A 205 -13.30 18.37 -24.99
C GLU A 205 -12.42 17.71 -23.93
N ALA A 206 -11.38 16.99 -24.36
CA ALA A 206 -10.41 16.38 -23.45
C ALA A 206 -9.69 17.43 -22.58
N LEU A 207 -9.24 18.54 -23.17
CA LEU A 207 -8.62 19.65 -22.43
C LEU A 207 -9.61 20.29 -21.44
N SER A 208 -10.86 20.49 -21.84
CA SER A 208 -11.90 21.03 -20.97
C SER A 208 -12.15 20.10 -19.79
N ARG A 209 -12.19 18.79 -20.03
CA ARG A 209 -12.30 17.75 -18.99
C ARG A 209 -11.11 17.78 -18.04
N ILE A 210 -9.88 17.89 -18.54
CA ILE A 210 -8.66 17.98 -17.73
C ILE A 210 -8.68 19.22 -16.84
N LYS A 211 -8.95 20.41 -17.41
CA LYS A 211 -9.01 21.67 -16.64
C LYS A 211 -10.10 21.62 -15.57
N ARG A 212 -11.27 21.04 -15.90
CA ARG A 212 -12.34 20.80 -14.91
C ARG A 212 -11.88 19.90 -13.76
N HIS A 213 -11.21 18.78 -14.05
CA HIS A 213 -10.68 17.89 -13.01
C HIS A 213 -9.63 18.59 -12.13
N MET A 214 -8.75 19.42 -12.70
CA MET A 214 -7.79 20.22 -11.93
C MET A 214 -8.49 21.17 -10.95
N LEU A 215 -9.61 21.78 -11.38
CA LEU A 215 -10.36 22.73 -10.55
C LEU A 215 -11.16 22.04 -9.44
N THR A 216 -11.90 20.97 -9.76
CA THR A 216 -12.93 20.44 -8.85
C THR A 216 -12.52 19.18 -8.09
N GLN A 217 -11.61 18.36 -8.63
CA GLN A 217 -11.32 17.06 -8.04
C GLN A 217 -10.25 17.16 -6.96
N ARG A 218 -10.54 16.62 -5.77
CA ARG A 218 -9.59 16.52 -4.64
C ARG A 218 -9.45 15.10 -4.09
N ALA A 219 -10.41 14.21 -4.41
CA ALA A 219 -10.38 12.80 -4.08
C ALA A 219 -10.21 11.96 -5.34
N PHE A 220 -9.33 10.96 -5.28
CA PHE A 220 -8.97 10.10 -6.42
C PHE A 220 -9.27 8.64 -6.12
N LYS A 221 -9.40 7.83 -7.18
CA LYS A 221 -9.55 6.38 -7.05
C LYS A 221 -8.28 5.76 -6.48
N VAL A 222 -8.42 4.58 -5.87
CA VAL A 222 -7.31 3.82 -5.30
C VAL A 222 -6.31 3.44 -6.41
N ILE A 223 -5.02 3.59 -6.12
CA ILE A 223 -3.93 3.16 -7.00
C ILE A 223 -3.44 1.79 -6.55
N PHE A 224 -3.30 0.86 -7.49
CA PHE A 224 -2.76 -0.47 -7.23
C PHE A 224 -1.25 -0.48 -7.39
N ILE A 225 -0.56 -1.13 -6.45
CA ILE A 225 0.88 -1.38 -6.53
C ILE A 225 1.07 -2.84 -6.90
N LEU A 226 1.85 -3.08 -7.95
CA LEU A 226 2.27 -4.40 -8.38
C LEU A 226 3.80 -4.41 -8.37
N LEU A 227 4.38 -5.04 -7.36
CA LEU A 227 5.80 -5.37 -7.29
C LEU A 227 5.99 -6.82 -7.68
#